data_AF-A0AA38FH19-F1
#
_entry.id   AF-A0AA38FH19-F1
#
_cell.length_a   1.000
_cell.length_b   1.000
_cell.length_c   1.000
_cell.angle_alpha   90.00
_cell.angle_beta   90.00
_cell.angle_gamma   90.00
#
_symmetry.space_group_name_H-M   'P 1'
#
loop_
_entity.id
_entity.type
_entity.pdbx_description
1 polymer ?
#
loop_
_entity_poly.entity_id
_entity_poly.type
_entity_poly.pdbx_seq_one_letter_code
_entity_poly.pdbx_strand_id
1 'polypeptide(L)'
;QKICYCALGFPGPLQSDGGRRAFLDEVNRLEKLLGNPDLVAAGGRETVEVIVPKISRDFYGDYSKNKGEDAEDVDREERLSTQTKQMAMRKKATLASLAMEDYARKLEQGDFACT
;
A
#
# COMPACT_ATOMS: atom_id res chain seq x y z
N GLN A 1 3.50 23.53 -11.72
CA GLN A 1 2.25 22.77 -11.91
C GLN A 1 1.20 23.39 -10.98
N LYS A 2 0.14 24.03 -11.50
CA LYS A 2 -0.91 24.61 -10.64
C LYS A 2 -1.88 23.48 -10.28
N ILE A 3 -2.12 23.29 -8.99
CA ILE A 3 -2.88 22.13 -8.47
C ILE A 3 -4.38 22.23 -8.82
N CYS A 4 -4.88 23.40 -9.20
CA CYS A 4 -6.28 23.60 -9.56
C CYS A 4 -6.43 24.27 -10.94
N TYR A 5 -7.06 23.56 -11.89
CA TYR A 5 -7.50 24.10 -13.18
C TYR A 5 -8.98 24.49 -13.11
N CYS A 6 -9.28 25.53 -12.34
CA CYS A 6 -10.61 26.16 -12.36
C CYS A 6 -10.49 27.45 -13.17
N ALA A 7 -11.31 27.66 -14.20
CA ALA A 7 -11.26 28.87 -15.03
C ALA A 7 -11.41 30.19 -14.22
N LEU A 8 -12.00 30.09 -13.02
CA LEU A 8 -12.27 31.19 -12.10
C LEU A 8 -11.37 31.20 -10.84
N GLY A 9 -10.37 30.32 -10.77
CA GLY A 9 -9.41 30.22 -9.66
C GLY A 9 -9.94 29.62 -8.35
N PHE A 10 -11.20 29.87 -8.00
CA PHE A 10 -11.88 29.34 -6.80
C PHE A 10 -13.28 28.79 -7.15
N PRO A 11 -13.81 27.83 -6.39
CA PRO A 11 -15.19 27.36 -6.58
C PRO A 11 -16.18 28.53 -6.38
N GLY A 12 -17.30 28.50 -7.12
CA GLY A 12 -18.29 29.60 -7.20
C GLY A 12 -18.59 30.32 -5.87
N PRO A 13 -18.87 29.60 -4.76
CA PRO A 13 -19.13 30.21 -3.46
C PRO A 13 -17.96 31.07 -2.92
N LEU A 14 -16.71 30.66 -3.19
CA LEU A 14 -15.48 31.32 -2.70
C LEU A 14 -15.01 32.48 -3.59
N GLN A 15 -15.66 32.70 -4.72
CA GLN A 15 -15.33 33.82 -5.61
C GLN A 15 -15.81 35.16 -5.05
N SER A 16 -16.87 35.15 -4.24
CA SER A 16 -17.34 36.35 -3.54
C SER A 16 -16.47 36.67 -2.32
N ASP A 17 -16.32 37.95 -2.01
CA ASP A 17 -15.62 38.39 -0.79
C ASP A 17 -16.28 37.84 0.48
N GLY A 18 -17.62 37.76 0.48
CA GLY A 18 -18.38 37.19 1.60
C GLY A 18 -18.07 35.71 1.80
N GLY A 19 -18.09 34.91 0.72
CA GLY A 19 -17.78 33.49 0.79
C GLY A 19 -16.32 33.20 1.15
N ARG A 20 -15.38 34.03 0.67
CA ARG A 20 -13.98 33.93 1.08
C ARG A 20 -13.79 34.19 2.57
N ARG A 21 -14.43 35.24 3.11
CA ARG A 21 -14.37 35.54 4.55
C ARG A 21 -15.01 34.44 5.39
N ALA A 22 -16.15 33.90 4.96
CA ALA A 22 -16.81 32.79 5.65
C ALA A 22 -15.93 31.53 5.71
N PHE A 23 -15.28 31.19 4.60
CA PHE A 23 -14.33 30.07 4.56
C PHE A 23 -13.12 30.29 5.48
N LEU A 24 -12.53 31.49 5.47
CA LEU A 24 -11.40 31.81 6.36
C LEU A 24 -11.81 31.77 7.84
N ASP A 25 -13.04 32.18 8.17
CA ASP A 25 -13.56 32.06 9.53
C ASP A 25 -13.71 30.59 9.95
N GLU A 26 -14.19 29.72 9.07
CA GLU A 26 -14.29 28.28 9.32
C GLU A 26 -12.90 27.64 9.50
N VAL A 27 -11.93 27.97 8.64
CA VAL A 27 -10.54 27.52 8.78
C VAL A 27 -9.94 27.96 10.11
N ASN A 28 -10.16 29.22 10.51
CA ASN A 28 -9.66 29.74 11.80
C ASN A 28 -10.31 29.01 13.00
N ARG A 29 -11.59 28.64 12.91
CA ARG A 29 -12.24 27.80 13.93
C ARG A 29 -11.61 26.41 14.00
N LEU A 30 -11.28 25.82 12.85
CA LEU A 30 -10.61 24.52 12.77
C LEU A 30 -9.20 24.60 13.37
N GLU A 31 -8.43 25.63 13.04
CA GLU A 31 -7.09 25.85 13.59
C GLU A 31 -7.12 26.01 15.11
N LYS A 32 -8.09 26.77 15.64
CA LYS A 32 -8.31 26.87 17.09
C LYS A 32 -8.65 25.54 17.74
N LEU A 33 -9.44 24.70 17.07
CA LEU A 33 -9.79 23.38 17.55
C LEU A 33 -8.56 22.46 17.59
N LEU A 34 -7.79 22.40 16.51
CA LEU A 34 -6.58 21.60 16.40
C LEU A 34 -5.42 22.12 17.27
N GLY A 35 -5.41 23.40 17.58
CA GLY A 35 -4.45 24.03 18.47
C GLY A 35 -4.66 23.70 19.95
N ASN A 36 -5.81 23.11 20.33
CA ASN A 36 -6.02 22.64 21.69
C ASN A 36 -5.30 21.31 21.90
N PRO A 37 -4.19 21.28 22.67
CA PRO A 37 -3.47 20.05 22.92
C PRO A 37 -4.38 19.05 23.63
N ASP A 38 -5.32 19.48 24.47
CA ASP A 38 -6.22 18.53 25.15
C ASP A 38 -7.17 17.81 24.19
N LEU A 39 -7.53 18.38 23.03
CA LEU A 39 -8.32 17.66 22.02
C LEU A 39 -7.49 16.70 21.18
N VAL A 40 -6.18 16.94 21.09
CA VAL A 40 -5.23 16.13 20.30
C VAL A 40 -4.45 15.13 21.17
N ALA A 41 -4.30 15.43 22.45
CA ALA A 41 -3.42 14.80 23.44
C ALA A 41 -4.14 14.32 24.72
N ALA A 42 -5.45 14.59 24.90
CA ALA A 42 -6.25 13.74 25.79
C ALA A 42 -6.29 12.28 25.27
N GLY A 43 -5.93 12.07 24.00
CA GLY A 43 -5.38 10.81 23.55
C GLY A 43 -3.94 10.68 24.05
N GLY A 44 -3.76 9.99 25.17
CA GLY A 44 -2.50 9.28 25.42
C GLY A 44 -2.21 8.30 24.27
N ARG A 45 -1.25 7.38 24.45
CA ARG A 45 -1.01 6.28 23.50
C ARG A 45 -2.16 5.23 23.53
N GLU A 46 -3.38 5.70 23.73
CA GLU A 46 -4.57 4.93 23.94
C GLU A 46 -5.24 4.71 22.58
N THR A 47 -5.19 3.45 22.15
CA THR A 47 -5.81 3.00 20.92
C THR A 47 -7.31 2.92 21.11
N VAL A 48 -8.06 3.63 20.26
CA VAL A 48 -9.52 3.51 20.23
C VAL A 48 -9.90 2.38 19.27
N GLU A 49 -10.48 1.30 19.79
CA GLU A 49 -11.07 0.26 18.95
C GLU A 49 -12.39 0.77 18.37
N VAL A 50 -12.48 0.80 17.03
CA VAL A 50 -13.70 1.21 16.33
C VAL A 50 -14.27 0.01 15.58
N ILE A 51 -15.55 -0.26 15.78
CA ILE A 51 -16.26 -1.29 15.03
C ILE A 51 -16.41 -0.80 13.59
N VAL A 52 -15.73 -1.47 12.67
CA VAL A 52 -15.84 -1.19 11.23
C VAL A 52 -16.91 -2.10 10.63
N PRO A 53 -18.01 -1.55 10.07
CA PRO A 53 -18.98 -2.33 9.32
C PRO A 53 -18.30 -3.03 8.14
N LYS A 54 -18.48 -4.35 8.04
CA LYS A 54 -17.96 -5.12 6.90
C LYS A 54 -18.77 -4.73 5.66
N ILE A 55 -18.12 -4.11 4.68
CA ILE A 55 -18.73 -3.86 3.36
C ILE A 55 -18.62 -5.17 2.58
N SER A 56 -19.77 -5.76 2.22
CA SER A 56 -19.82 -6.92 1.34
C SER A 56 -19.21 -6.56 -0.01
N ARG A 57 -18.29 -7.39 -0.50
CA ARG A 57 -17.60 -7.18 -1.79
C ARG A 57 -18.51 -7.40 -3.01
N ASP A 58 -19.80 -7.55 -2.80
CA ASP A 58 -20.82 -7.83 -3.82
C ASP A 58 -20.88 -6.76 -4.93
N PHE A 59 -20.25 -5.60 -4.74
CA PHE A 59 -20.11 -4.55 -5.76
C PHE A 59 -18.92 -4.75 -6.72
N TYR A 60 -17.97 -5.63 -6.41
CA TYR A 60 -16.96 -6.05 -7.38
C TYR A 60 -17.52 -7.24 -8.13
N GLY A 61 -18.14 -6.90 -9.27
CA GLY A 61 -18.68 -7.84 -10.23
C GLY A 61 -17.76 -9.05 -10.43
N ASP A 62 -18.41 -10.20 -10.35
CA ASP A 62 -17.99 -11.51 -10.80
C ASP A 62 -17.07 -11.45 -12.04
N TYR A 63 -15.77 -11.56 -11.80
CA TYR A 63 -14.83 -12.15 -12.75
C TYR A 63 -14.20 -13.38 -12.10
N SER A 64 -15.03 -14.34 -11.68
CA SER A 64 -14.52 -15.67 -11.41
C SER A 64 -15.46 -16.74 -11.94
N LYS A 65 -15.61 -16.73 -13.27
CA LYS A 65 -15.91 -17.96 -14.00
C LYS A 65 -14.64 -18.80 -14.01
N ASN A 66 -14.54 -19.72 -13.07
CA ASN A 66 -14.23 -21.12 -13.36
C ASN A 66 -14.77 -22.00 -12.23
N LYS A 67 -15.49 -23.01 -12.68
CA LYS A 67 -16.37 -23.90 -11.94
C LYS A 67 -15.63 -25.23 -11.77
N GLY A 68 -15.78 -25.85 -10.60
CA GLY A 68 -15.29 -27.19 -10.26
C GLY A 68 -14.29 -27.11 -9.11
N GLU A 69 -14.39 -27.85 -8.02
CA GLU A 69 -15.05 -29.12 -7.78
C GLU A 69 -15.31 -29.30 -6.28
N ASP A 70 -16.12 -30.30 -6.00
CA ASP A 70 -16.63 -30.75 -4.73
C ASP A 70 -15.60 -30.97 -3.61
N ALA A 71 -16.09 -30.73 -2.39
CA ALA A 71 -15.89 -31.48 -1.16
C ALA A 71 -14.56 -32.25 -0.95
N GLU A 72 -13.89 -31.81 0.12
CA GLU A 72 -13.07 -32.59 1.07
C GLU A 72 -11.65 -33.03 0.62
N ASP A 73 -10.66 -32.68 1.46
CA ASP A 73 -9.23 -33.08 1.45
C ASP A 73 -8.20 -32.28 0.60
N VAL A 74 -8.25 -30.93 0.62
CA VAL A 74 -7.26 -30.07 -0.10
C VAL A 74 -6.29 -29.28 0.81
N ASP A 75 -6.47 -29.27 2.14
CA ASP A 75 -5.61 -28.45 3.03
C ASP A 75 -4.16 -28.95 3.15
N ARG A 76 -3.90 -30.25 2.88
CA ARG A 76 -2.55 -30.81 3.01
C ARG A 76 -1.70 -30.56 1.76
N GLU A 77 -2.25 -30.73 0.56
CA GLU A 77 -1.51 -30.57 -0.70
C GLU A 77 -1.21 -29.10 -1.03
N GLU A 78 -2.11 -28.18 -0.70
CA GLU A 78 -1.88 -26.74 -0.93
C GLU A 78 -0.76 -26.17 -0.04
N ARG A 79 -0.69 -26.62 1.23
CA ARG A 79 0.38 -26.25 2.18
C ARG A 79 1.73 -26.86 1.79
N LEU A 80 1.74 -28.09 1.28
CA LEU A 80 2.94 -28.71 0.71
C LEU A 80 3.37 -28.01 -0.58
N SER A 81 2.43 -27.57 -1.43
CA SER A 81 2.70 -26.82 -2.66
C SER A 81 3.33 -25.45 -2.39
N THR A 82 2.79 -24.69 -1.44
CA THR A 82 3.35 -23.38 -1.05
C THR A 82 4.73 -23.51 -0.41
N GLN A 83 4.95 -24.51 0.44
CA GLN A 83 6.26 -24.81 1.01
C GLN A 83 7.27 -25.25 -0.07
N THR A 84 6.86 -26.10 -1.00
CA THR A 84 7.71 -26.59 -2.09
C THR A 84 8.08 -25.45 -3.05
N LYS A 85 7.13 -24.57 -3.37
CA LYS A 85 7.39 -23.34 -4.16
C LYS A 85 8.40 -22.44 -3.47
N GLN A 86 8.27 -22.21 -2.16
CA GLN A 86 9.24 -21.43 -1.40
C GLN A 86 10.62 -22.09 -1.37
N MET A 87 10.71 -23.41 -1.19
CA MET A 87 11.98 -24.12 -1.23
C MET A 87 12.63 -24.08 -2.62
N ALA A 88 11.85 -24.22 -3.69
CA ALA A 88 12.34 -24.13 -5.05
C ALA A 88 12.87 -22.73 -5.37
N MET A 89 12.16 -21.68 -4.93
CA MET A 89 12.61 -20.29 -5.07
C MET A 89 13.91 -20.02 -4.31
N ARG A 90 14.01 -20.49 -3.05
CA ARG A 90 15.23 -20.36 -2.24
C ARG A 90 16.42 -21.09 -2.87
N LYS A 91 16.23 -22.34 -3.33
CA LYS A 91 17.27 -23.11 -4.02
C LYS A 91 17.78 -22.40 -5.28
N LYS A 92 16.88 -21.83 -6.08
CA LYS A 92 17.26 -21.04 -7.27
C LYS A 92 18.08 -19.80 -6.89
N ALA A 93 17.69 -19.09 -5.84
CA ALA A 93 18.45 -17.93 -5.35
C ALA A 93 19.86 -18.31 -4.87
N THR A 94 20.00 -19.43 -4.16
CA THR A 94 21.31 -19.93 -3.70
C THR A 94 22.22 -20.32 -4.87
N LEU A 95 21.69 -21.00 -5.88
CA LEU A 95 22.46 -21.35 -7.09
C LEU A 95 22.93 -20.11 -7.86
N ALA A 96 22.06 -19.09 -7.97
CA ALA A 96 22.42 -17.83 -8.59
C ALA A 96 23.52 -17.09 -7.80
N SER A 97 23.46 -17.07 -6.46
CA SER A 97 24.52 -16.49 -5.61
C SER A 97 25.85 -17.19 -5.80
N LEU A 98 25.87 -18.52 -5.78
CA LEU A 98 27.08 -19.31 -6.00
C LEU A 98 27.69 -19.09 -7.39
N ALA A 99 26.85 -18.97 -8.44
CA ALA A 99 27.32 -18.65 -9.78
C ALA A 99 27.94 -17.25 -9.87
N MET A 100 27.37 -16.26 -9.17
CA MET A 100 27.94 -14.91 -9.07
C MET A 100 29.25 -14.89 -8.28
N GLU A 101 29.35 -15.66 -7.19
CA GLU A 101 30.58 -15.79 -6.40
C GLU A 101 31.70 -16.48 -7.18
N ASP A 102 31.39 -17.51 -7.99
CA ASP A 102 32.39 -18.18 -8.84
C ASP A 102 32.87 -17.27 -9.98
N TYR A 103 31.98 -16.43 -10.53
CA TYR A 103 32.37 -15.40 -11.49
C TYR A 103 33.25 -14.33 -10.85
N ALA A 104 32.88 -13.83 -9.67
CA ALA A 104 33.67 -12.84 -8.94
C ALA A 104 35.09 -13.37 -8.61
N ARG A 105 35.24 -14.65 -8.23
CA ARG A 105 36.55 -15.25 -7.98
C ARG A 105 37.44 -15.28 -9.23
N LYS A 106 36.88 -15.59 -10.41
CA LYS A 106 37.63 -15.57 -11.68
C LYS A 106 38.09 -14.17 -12.05
N LEU A 107 37.26 -13.15 -11.77
CA LEU A 107 37.65 -11.75 -11.93
C LEU A 107 38.84 -11.38 -11.03
N GLU A 108 38.78 -11.76 -9.76
CA GLU A 108 39.86 -11.49 -8.79
C GLU A 108 41.14 -12.26 -9.12
N GLN A 109 41.03 -13.44 -9.74
CA GLN A 109 42.17 -14.24 -10.19
C GLN A 109 42.81 -13.75 -11.49
N GLY A 110 42.23 -12.74 -12.16
CA GLY A 110 42.81 -12.10 -13.34
C GLY A 110 42.85 -12.97 -14.60
N ASP A 111 42.12 -14.09 -14.64
CA ASP A 111 42.13 -15.01 -15.79
C ASP A 111 41.09 -14.58 -16.82
N PHE A 112 41.40 -13.48 -17.50
CA PHE A 112 40.81 -13.16 -18.80
C PHE A 112 41.85 -13.50 -19.86
N ALA A 113 41.72 -14.66 -20.49
CA ALA A 113 42.44 -14.94 -21.72
C ALA A 113 42.01 -13.89 -22.77
N CYS A 114 42.90 -12.95 -23.08
CA CYS A 114 42.75 -12.06 -24.22
C CYS A 114 42.73 -12.92 -25.50
N THR A 115 41.57 -13.02 -26.14
CA THR A 115 41.44 -13.40 -27.55
C THR A 115 40.72 -12.29 -28.28
#